data_AF-A0A7C1HBG5-F1
#
_entry.id   AF-A0A7C1HBG5-F1
#
_cell.length_a   1.000
_cell.length_b   1.000
_cell.length_c   1.000
_cell.angle_alpha   90.00
_cell.angle_beta   90.00
_cell.angle_gamma   90.00
#
_symmetry.space_group_name_H-M   'P 1'
#
loop_
_entity.id
_entity.type
_entity.pdbx_description
1 polymer ?
#
loop_
_entity_poly.entity_id
_entity_poly.type
_entity_poly.pdbx_seq_one_letter_code
_entity_poly.pdbx_strand_id
1 'polypeptide(L)'
;MVLSKLSRNLGLAIVATGMMGAQIAPVQAAMVGTQQVIQAEQSRVDRAQLLAALEREDVRQQLEAMGVDGAMAAERVAAMTDAEIAELNQRMGDLPAGGDALGVVLLILLVFIITDVIGATNIFPFINPVN
;
A
#
# COMPACT_ATOMS: atom_id res chain seq x y z
N MET A 1 -9.73 48.71 -63.34
CA MET A 1 -9.70 47.22 -63.27
C MET A 1 -8.89 46.65 -62.09
N VAL A 2 -8.18 47.48 -61.30
CA VAL A 2 -7.34 47.03 -60.17
C VAL A 2 -8.12 46.98 -58.83
N LEU A 3 -9.11 47.86 -58.63
CA LEU A 3 -9.88 47.94 -57.37
C LEU A 3 -10.76 46.70 -57.07
N SER A 4 -11.31 46.02 -58.10
CA SER A 4 -12.18 44.85 -57.90
C SER A 4 -11.43 43.55 -57.63
N LYS A 5 -10.11 43.51 -57.93
CA LYS A 5 -9.25 42.36 -57.61
C LYS A 5 -8.78 42.41 -56.15
N LEU A 6 -8.68 43.60 -55.58
CA LEU A 6 -8.23 43.82 -54.20
C LEU A 6 -9.26 43.38 -53.17
N SER A 7 -10.56 43.69 -53.36
CA SER A 7 -11.63 43.24 -52.47
C SER A 7 -11.84 41.71 -52.50
N ARG A 8 -11.60 41.09 -53.66
CA ARG A 8 -11.72 39.63 -53.83
C ARG A 8 -10.57 38.86 -53.17
N ASN A 9 -9.37 39.42 -53.16
CA ASN A 9 -8.21 38.82 -52.47
C ASN A 9 -8.27 39.03 -50.95
N LEU A 10 -8.85 40.15 -50.49
CA LEU A 10 -9.10 40.41 -49.06
C LEU A 10 -10.12 39.44 -48.47
N GLY A 11 -11.21 39.15 -49.19
CA GLY A 11 -12.20 38.15 -48.75
C GLY A 11 -11.61 36.75 -48.63
N LEU A 12 -10.71 36.36 -49.54
CA LEU A 12 -10.04 35.05 -49.51
C LEU A 12 -9.03 34.94 -48.36
N ALA A 13 -8.35 36.04 -48.00
CA ALA A 13 -7.41 36.08 -46.89
C ALA A 13 -8.11 35.92 -45.52
N ILE A 14 -9.30 36.52 -45.35
CA ILE A 14 -10.06 36.44 -44.08
C ILE A 14 -10.59 35.02 -43.83
N VAL A 15 -11.01 34.31 -44.87
CA VAL A 15 -11.45 32.90 -44.75
C VAL A 15 -10.27 31.96 -44.47
N ALA A 16 -9.09 32.22 -45.05
CA ALA A 16 -7.90 31.41 -44.81
C ALA A 16 -7.35 31.55 -43.37
N THR A 17 -7.44 32.73 -42.76
CA THR A 17 -7.02 32.94 -41.36
C THR A 17 -7.99 32.31 -40.35
N GLY A 18 -9.28 32.14 -40.70
CA GLY A 18 -10.27 31.49 -39.84
C GLY A 18 -10.05 30.00 -39.59
N MET A 19 -9.36 29.28 -40.49
CA MET A 19 -9.12 27.84 -40.33
C MET A 19 -7.91 27.48 -39.46
N MET A 20 -7.06 28.45 -39.09
CA MET A 20 -5.90 28.22 -38.20
C MET A 20 -6.25 28.30 -36.70
N GLY A 21 -7.47 28.70 -36.35
CA GLY A 21 -7.93 28.84 -34.95
C GLY A 21 -8.57 27.60 -34.34
N ALA A 22 -8.81 26.54 -35.12
CA ALA A 22 -9.33 25.28 -34.60
C ALA A 22 -8.20 24.43 -33.99
N GLN A 23 -7.51 24.98 -32.99
CA GLN A 23 -6.74 24.14 -32.07
C GLN A 23 -7.75 23.43 -31.19
N ILE A 24 -8.11 22.21 -31.61
CA ILE A 24 -8.83 21.26 -30.77
C ILE A 24 -7.88 20.99 -29.61
N ALA A 25 -8.02 21.74 -28.52
CA ALA A 25 -7.38 21.38 -27.28
C ALA A 25 -7.84 19.95 -26.97
N PRO A 26 -6.95 18.97 -26.79
CA PRO A 26 -7.37 17.69 -26.29
C PRO A 26 -7.97 17.97 -24.92
N VAL A 27 -9.29 17.90 -24.81
CA VAL A 27 -9.97 17.75 -23.54
C VAL A 27 -9.41 16.46 -23.00
N GLN A 28 -8.44 16.57 -22.09
CA GLN A 28 -8.01 15.47 -21.26
C GLN A 28 -9.21 15.14 -20.40
N ALA A 29 -10.12 14.33 -20.94
CA ALA A 29 -10.94 13.47 -20.13
C ALA A 29 -9.94 12.66 -19.33
N ALA A 30 -9.70 13.08 -18.09
CA ALA A 30 -9.05 12.26 -17.10
C ALA A 30 -9.94 11.01 -17.00
N MET A 31 -9.60 9.99 -17.79
CA MET A 31 -9.95 8.63 -17.46
C MET A 31 -9.54 8.53 -16.00
N VAL A 32 -10.50 8.38 -15.08
CA VAL A 32 -10.17 7.94 -13.73
C VAL A 32 -9.47 6.62 -13.98
N GLY A 33 -8.14 6.67 -13.98
CA GLY A 33 -7.33 5.55 -14.37
C GLY A 33 -7.70 4.46 -13.40
N THR A 34 -7.92 3.24 -13.87
CA THR A 34 -8.09 2.10 -12.98
C THR A 34 -7.03 2.11 -11.88
N GLN A 35 -5.82 2.62 -12.18
CA GLN A 35 -4.73 2.91 -11.25
C GLN A 35 -5.09 3.86 -10.08
N GLN A 36 -5.86 4.93 -10.30
CA GLN A 36 -6.29 5.85 -9.23
C GLN A 36 -7.34 5.19 -8.33
N VAL A 37 -8.23 4.39 -8.91
CA VAL A 37 -9.21 3.59 -8.12
C VAL A 37 -8.49 2.49 -7.33
N ILE A 38 -7.53 1.80 -7.96
CA ILE A 38 -6.72 0.76 -7.31
C ILE A 38 -5.88 1.35 -6.18
N GLN A 39 -5.26 2.53 -6.36
CA GLN A 39 -4.51 3.19 -5.29
C GLN A 39 -5.40 3.55 -4.10
N ALA A 40 -6.57 4.13 -4.34
CA ALA A 40 -7.51 4.47 -3.27
C ALA A 40 -7.98 3.22 -2.50
N GLU A 41 -8.27 2.12 -3.21
CA GLU A 41 -8.62 0.85 -2.56
C GLU A 41 -7.44 0.23 -1.79
N GLN A 42 -6.22 0.30 -2.34
CA GLN A 42 -5.02 -0.17 -1.65
C GLN A 42 -4.80 0.59 -0.35
N SER A 43 -4.92 1.92 -0.35
CA SER A 43 -4.79 2.73 0.87
C SER A 43 -5.84 2.41 1.93
N ARG A 44 -7.08 2.06 1.51
CA ARG A 44 -8.11 1.58 2.45
C ARG A 44 -7.73 0.24 3.07
N VAL A 45 -7.20 -0.69 2.28
CA VAL A 45 -6.74 -2.00 2.75
C VAL A 45 -5.55 -1.85 3.71
N ASP A 46 -4.55 -1.03 3.36
CA ASP A 46 -3.36 -0.78 4.18
C ASP A 46 -3.75 -0.20 5.54
N ARG A 47 -4.69 0.76 5.57
CA ARG A 47 -5.21 1.32 6.81
C ARG A 47 -5.94 0.28 7.66
N ALA A 48 -6.76 -0.58 7.05
CA ALA A 48 -7.45 -1.64 7.77
C ALA A 48 -6.46 -2.65 8.38
N GLN A 49 -5.37 -2.97 7.68
CA GLN A 49 -4.31 -3.83 8.20
C GLN A 49 -3.60 -3.20 9.41
N LEU A 50 -3.29 -1.91 9.36
CA LEU A 50 -2.65 -1.21 10.49
C LEU A 50 -3.57 -1.15 11.72
N LEU A 51 -4.86 -0.89 11.53
CA LEU A 51 -5.83 -0.91 12.64
C LEU A 51 -5.95 -2.31 13.24
N ALA A 52 -6.05 -3.35 12.41
CA ALA A 52 -6.06 -4.73 12.89
C ALA A 52 -4.76 -5.11 13.63
N ALA A 53 -3.61 -4.59 13.19
CA ALA A 53 -2.34 -4.79 13.88
C ALA A 53 -2.32 -4.12 15.27
N LEU A 54 -2.88 -2.90 15.39
CA LEU A 54 -3.02 -2.19 16.67
C LEU A 54 -4.00 -2.87 17.64
N GLU A 55 -4.96 -3.65 17.13
CA GLU A 55 -5.90 -4.42 17.96
C GLU A 55 -5.26 -5.67 18.59
N ARG A 56 -4.11 -6.12 18.08
CA ARG A 56 -3.42 -7.29 18.61
C ARG A 56 -2.89 -7.04 20.03
N GLU A 57 -3.10 -8.01 20.90
CA GLU A 57 -2.74 -7.94 22.31
C GLU A 57 -1.24 -7.66 22.54
N ASP A 58 -0.37 -8.28 21.75
CA ASP A 58 1.08 -8.09 21.86
C ASP A 58 1.52 -6.66 21.45
N VAL A 59 0.87 -6.10 20.43
CA VAL A 59 1.11 -4.71 19.99
C VAL A 59 0.60 -3.73 21.05
N ARG A 60 -0.58 -3.98 21.62
CA ARG A 60 -1.14 -3.14 22.70
C ARG A 60 -0.25 -3.13 23.94
N GLN A 61 0.19 -4.28 24.40
CA GLN A 61 1.11 -4.39 25.53
C GLN A 61 2.43 -3.66 25.27
N GLN A 62 2.95 -3.74 24.04
CA GLN A 62 4.18 -3.04 23.69
C GLN A 62 3.99 -1.52 23.60
N LEU A 63 2.86 -1.04 23.09
CA LEU A 63 2.51 0.39 23.11
C LEU A 63 2.34 0.90 24.54
N GLU A 64 1.65 0.15 25.39
CA GLU A 64 1.48 0.47 26.82
C GLU A 64 2.83 0.50 27.56
N ALA A 65 3.73 -0.44 27.27
CA ALA A 65 5.09 -0.44 27.80
C ALA A 65 5.90 0.80 27.39
N MET A 66 5.60 1.38 26.23
CA MET A 66 6.16 2.66 25.78
C MET A 66 5.38 3.88 26.30
N GLY A 67 4.32 3.69 27.09
CA GLY A 67 3.46 4.75 27.61
C GLY A 67 2.50 5.34 26.58
N VAL A 68 2.23 4.63 25.49
CA VAL A 68 1.31 5.05 24.43
C VAL A 68 -0.02 4.30 24.57
N ASP A 69 -1.11 5.05 24.65
CA ASP A 69 -2.45 4.48 24.65
C ASP A 69 -2.84 3.96 23.24
N GLY A 70 -3.40 2.75 23.20
CA GLY A 70 -3.78 2.09 21.94
C GLY A 70 -4.87 2.85 21.17
N ALA A 71 -5.83 3.48 21.88
CA ALA A 71 -6.86 4.26 21.22
C ALA A 71 -6.28 5.54 20.60
N MET A 72 -5.35 6.20 21.28
CA MET A 72 -4.60 7.33 20.72
C MET A 72 -3.80 6.94 19.47
N ALA A 73 -3.17 5.75 19.46
CA ALA A 73 -2.46 5.25 18.28
C ALA A 73 -3.40 5.00 17.09
N ALA A 74 -4.59 4.42 17.34
CA ALA A 74 -5.60 4.20 16.32
C ALA A 74 -6.13 5.53 15.74
N GLU A 75 -6.32 6.55 16.57
CA GLU A 75 -6.74 7.88 16.12
C GLU A 75 -5.68 8.54 15.23
N ARG A 76 -4.38 8.39 15.54
CA ARG A 76 -3.29 8.85 14.69
C ARG A 76 -3.31 8.18 13.32
N VAL A 77 -3.47 6.86 13.28
CA VAL A 77 -3.60 6.10 12.03
C VAL A 77 -4.84 6.56 11.26
N ALA A 78 -5.96 6.83 11.94
CA ALA A 78 -7.17 7.39 11.32
C ALA A 78 -6.95 8.80 10.72
N ALA A 79 -6.12 9.63 11.34
CA ALA A 79 -5.84 10.99 10.88
C ALA A 79 -4.76 11.09 9.77
N MET A 80 -3.96 10.05 9.55
CA MET A 80 -2.91 10.04 8.53
C MET A 80 -3.47 10.11 7.10
N THR A 81 -2.69 10.68 6.19
CA THR A 81 -2.96 10.66 4.75
C THR A 81 -2.63 9.30 4.14
N ASP A 82 -3.17 9.03 2.96
CA ASP A 82 -2.96 7.77 2.25
C ASP A 82 -1.48 7.50 1.94
N ALA A 83 -0.70 8.55 1.65
CA ALA A 83 0.73 8.46 1.42
C ALA A 83 1.52 8.10 2.71
N GLU A 84 1.14 8.71 3.83
CA GLU A 84 1.77 8.42 5.14
C GLU A 84 1.47 6.99 5.60
N ILE A 85 0.25 6.50 5.36
CA ILE A 85 -0.12 5.10 5.63
C ILE A 85 0.71 4.12 4.80
N ALA A 86 0.90 4.40 3.51
CA ALA A 86 1.71 3.56 2.64
C ALA A 86 3.18 3.51 3.10
N GLU A 87 3.75 4.67 3.46
CA GLU A 87 5.12 4.75 3.99
C GLU A 87 5.27 4.02 5.33
N LEU A 88 4.29 4.18 6.23
CA LEU A 88 4.28 3.49 7.51
C LEU A 88 4.19 1.97 7.34
N ASN A 89 3.33 1.50 6.44
CA ASN A 89 3.17 0.07 6.17
C ASN A 89 4.43 -0.54 5.57
N GLN A 90 5.14 0.18 4.70
CA GLN A 90 6.45 -0.25 4.19
C GLN A 90 7.46 -0.44 5.33
N ARG A 91 7.56 0.53 6.25
CA ARG A 91 8.47 0.44 7.40
C ARG A 91 8.09 -0.67 8.38
N MET A 92 6.79 -0.92 8.57
CA MET A 92 6.31 -2.01 9.43
C MET A 92 6.47 -3.39 8.80
N GLY A 93 6.33 -3.51 7.47
CA GLY A 93 6.51 -4.77 6.74
C GLY A 93 7.95 -5.30 6.80
N ASP A 94 8.93 -4.42 6.99
CA ASP A 94 10.33 -4.78 7.20
C ASP A 94 10.62 -5.26 8.64
N LEU A 95 9.69 -5.06 9.58
CA LEU A 95 9.78 -5.55 10.94
C LEU A 95 9.07 -6.92 11.01
N PRO A 96 9.71 -7.98 11.53
CA PRO A 96 9.07 -9.29 11.65
C PRO A 96 7.93 -9.25 12.68
N ALA A 97 6.74 -8.86 12.21
CA ALA A 97 5.52 -8.76 13.01
C ALA A 97 5.11 -10.18 13.47
N GLY A 98 5.40 -10.49 14.74
CA GLY A 98 5.04 -11.77 15.37
C GLY A 98 6.10 -12.89 15.27
N GLY A 99 7.32 -12.57 14.86
CA GLY A 99 8.37 -13.57 14.64
C GLY A 99 9.11 -14.06 15.89
N ASP A 100 9.12 -13.30 16.98
CA ASP A 100 10.07 -13.61 18.07
C ASP A 100 9.55 -14.70 19.01
N ALA A 101 8.40 -14.53 19.66
CA ALA A 101 7.92 -15.55 20.60
C ALA A 101 7.41 -16.81 19.90
N LEU A 102 6.48 -16.70 18.94
CA LEU A 102 5.92 -17.86 18.24
C LEU A 102 6.96 -18.55 17.34
N GLY A 103 7.82 -17.78 16.68
CA GLY A 103 8.90 -18.32 15.87
C GLY A 103 9.95 -19.05 16.71
N VAL A 104 10.36 -18.49 17.85
CA VAL A 104 11.28 -19.16 18.78
C VAL A 104 10.63 -20.41 19.38
N VAL A 105 9.35 -20.37 19.76
CA VAL A 105 8.63 -21.55 20.27
C VAL A 105 8.55 -22.65 19.21
N LEU A 106 8.23 -22.32 17.96
CA LEU A 106 8.20 -23.28 16.85
C LEU A 106 9.59 -23.83 16.52
N LEU A 107 10.63 -23.00 16.58
CA LEU A 107 12.02 -23.42 16.38
C LEU A 107 12.44 -24.41 17.47
N ILE A 108 12.19 -24.10 18.74
CA ILE A 108 12.50 -24.98 19.87
C ILE A 108 11.74 -26.30 19.72
N LEU A 109 10.45 -26.26 19.37
CA LEU A 109 9.63 -27.44 19.10
C LEU A 109 10.24 -28.29 17.97
N LEU A 110 10.63 -27.68 16.85
CA LEU A 110 11.23 -28.36 15.70
C LEU A 110 12.55 -29.04 16.10
N VAL A 111 13.42 -28.34 16.84
CA VAL A 111 14.68 -28.90 17.33
C VAL A 111 14.42 -30.11 18.21
N PHE A 112 13.49 -30.02 19.16
CA PHE A 112 13.15 -31.15 20.02
C PHE A 112 12.53 -32.33 19.27
N ILE A 113 11.70 -32.09 18.25
CA ILE A 113 11.17 -33.15 17.40
C ILE A 113 12.32 -33.89 16.69
N ILE A 114 13.27 -33.15 16.11
CA ILE A 114 14.41 -33.75 15.41
C ILE A 114 15.29 -34.57 16.38
N THR A 115 15.59 -34.03 17.56
CA THR A 115 16.42 -34.75 18.54
C THR A 115 15.72 -35.97 19.12
N ASP A 116 14.37 -35.99 19.20
CA ASP A 116 13.59 -37.15 19.63
C ASP A 116 13.60 -38.27 18.57
N VAL A 117 13.40 -37.91 17.29
CA VAL A 117 13.48 -38.84 16.15
C VAL A 117 14.86 -39.50 16.06
N ILE A 118 15.93 -38.74 16.29
CA ILE A 118 17.31 -39.26 16.27
C ILE A 118 17.62 -40.11 17.53
N GLY A 119 16.79 -40.03 18.58
CA GLY A 119 17.00 -40.72 19.86
C GLY A 119 18.00 -40.02 20.79
N ALA A 120 18.32 -38.75 20.55
CA ALA A 120 19.14 -37.93 21.43
C ALA A 120 18.36 -37.40 22.64
N THR A 121 17.04 -37.27 22.52
CA THR A 121 16.11 -36.87 23.59
C THR A 121 14.89 -37.79 23.59
N ASN A 122 14.10 -37.79 24.67
CA ASN A 122 12.77 -38.40 24.74
C ASN A 122 11.83 -37.45 25.49
N ILE A 123 11.32 -36.45 24.78
CA ILE A 123 10.46 -35.39 25.33
C ILE A 123 9.00 -35.63 24.91
N PHE A 124 8.81 -36.18 23.72
CA PHE A 124 7.51 -36.44 23.11
C PHE A 124 7.23 -37.95 23.07
N PRO A 125 6.39 -38.48 23.96
CA PRO A 125 6.14 -39.93 24.09
C PRO A 125 5.44 -40.57 22.89
N PHE A 126 5.02 -39.77 21.91
CA PHE A 126 4.42 -40.21 20.65
C PHE A 126 5.44 -40.29 19.51
N ILE A 127 6.68 -39.84 19.70
CA ILE A 127 7.76 -39.95 18.73
C ILE A 127 8.57 -41.20 19.07
N ASN A 128 8.71 -42.10 18.10
CA ASN A 128 9.59 -43.26 18.23
C ASN A 128 10.92 -42.94 17.55
N PRO A 129 12.07 -43.17 18.21
CA PRO A 129 13.37 -43.00 17.58
C PRO A 129 13.52 -43.97 16.40
N VAL A 130 14.24 -43.54 15.35
CA VAL A 130 14.41 -44.34 14.12
C VAL A 130 15.50 -45.42 14.24
N ASN A 131 16.26 -45.42 15.34
CA ASN A 131 17.35 -46.36 15.61
C ASN A 131 16.97 -47.38 16.68
#